data_AF-A0A848V2Z3-F1
#
_entry.id   AF-A0A848V2Z3-F1
#
_cell.length_a   1.000
_cell.length_b   1.000
_cell.length_c   1.000
_cell.angle_alpha   90.00
_cell.angle_beta   90.00
_cell.angle_gamma   90.00
#
_symmetry.space_group_name_H-M   'P 1'
#
loop_
_entity.id
_entity.type
_entity.pdbx_description
1 polymer ?
#
loop_
_entity_poly.entity_id
_entity_poly.type
_entity_poly.pdbx_seq_one_letter_code
_entity_poly.pdbx_strand_id
1 'polypeptide(L)'
;MLEILTTLTTAFIGLYAGSLLTEGMILVPYWQRMSAADFFGGHSKMGPSLFRYFAPLTVLAVMLSVATALFAGGRHVWVAGLCLTALAIFFRYFKKANASFADHSLADEDLPAELKRWSAWHWTRTVIMMAALLVSISA
;
A
#
# COMPACT_ATOMS: atom_id res chain seq x y z
N MET A 1 0.68 -5.57 28.33
CA MET A 1 1.13 -6.31 27.13
C MET A 1 0.17 -6.10 25.96
N LEU A 2 -1.13 -6.38 26.13
CA LEU A 2 -2.14 -6.18 25.07
C LEU A 2 -2.22 -4.72 24.61
N GLU A 3 -2.20 -3.76 25.53
CA GLU A 3 -2.20 -2.32 25.20
C GLU A 3 -0.99 -1.88 24.36
N ILE A 4 0.20 -2.42 24.64
CA ILE A 4 1.41 -2.13 23.85
C ILE A 4 1.24 -2.68 22.44
N LEU A 5 0.72 -3.91 22.32
CA LEU A 5 0.48 -4.56 21.03
C LEU A 5 -0.58 -3.82 20.20
N THR A 6 -1.70 -3.41 20.80
CA THR A 6 -2.74 -2.62 20.13
C THR A 6 -2.23 -1.24 19.72
N THR A 7 -1.45 -0.58 20.59
CA THR A 7 -0.84 0.73 20.29
C THR A 7 0.14 0.62 19.13
N LEU A 8 1.04 -0.36 19.14
CA LEU A 8 1.98 -0.61 18.05
C LEU A 8 1.25 -0.93 16.74
N THR A 9 0.20 -1.76 16.80
CA THR A 9 -0.62 -2.08 15.63
C THR A 9 -1.24 -0.84 15.02
N THR A 10 -1.90 -0.02 15.83
CA THR A 10 -2.48 1.26 15.39
C THR A 10 -1.42 2.18 14.81
N ALA A 11 -0.25 2.30 15.44
CA ALA A 11 0.83 3.16 14.96
C ALA A 11 1.34 2.72 13.58
N PHE A 12 1.61 1.42 13.37
CA PHE A 12 2.09 0.91 12.09
C PHE A 12 1.02 0.95 10.99
N ILE A 13 -0.25 0.71 11.33
CA ILE A 13 -1.37 0.93 10.39
C ILE A 13 -1.46 2.40 10.01
N GLY A 14 -1.31 3.33 10.97
CA GLY A 14 -1.33 4.77 10.73
C GLY A 14 -0.20 5.24 9.83
N LEU A 15 1.03 4.78 10.10
CA LEU A 15 2.18 5.01 9.23
C LEU A 15 1.92 4.49 7.81
N TYR A 16 1.43 3.26 7.69
CA TYR A 16 1.14 2.68 6.37
C TYR A 16 0.05 3.45 5.62
N ALA A 17 -1.07 3.75 6.27
CA ALA A 17 -2.16 4.50 5.68
C ALA A 17 -1.72 5.92 5.26
N GLY A 18 -0.94 6.61 6.09
CA GLY A 18 -0.39 7.94 5.78
C GLY A 18 0.60 7.91 4.61
N SER A 19 1.45 6.88 4.51
CA SER A 19 2.34 6.68 3.37
C SER A 19 1.57 6.43 2.08
N LEU A 20 0.51 5.61 2.12
CA LEU A 20 -0.35 5.36 0.96
C LEU A 20 -1.09 6.63 0.52
N LEU A 21 -1.56 7.44 1.47
CA LEU A 21 -2.18 8.72 1.18
C LEU A 21 -1.19 9.67 0.51
N THR A 22 0.04 9.76 1.03
CA THR A 22 1.12 10.55 0.43
C THR A 22 1.42 10.10 -1.00
N GLU A 23 1.55 8.79 -1.21
CA GLU A 23 1.77 8.20 -2.54
C GLU A 23 0.62 8.56 -3.49
N GLY A 24 -0.63 8.42 -3.04
CA GLY A 24 -1.81 8.68 -3.87
C GLY A 24 -2.04 10.16 -4.19
N MET A 25 -1.67 11.06 -3.28
CA MET A 25 -1.89 12.51 -3.43
C MET A 25 -0.74 13.22 -4.15
N ILE A 26 0.49 12.74 -4.01
CA ILE A 26 1.69 13.44 -4.50
C ILE A 26 2.36 12.65 -5.62
N LEU A 27 2.73 11.40 -5.34
CA LEU A 27 3.56 10.61 -6.26
C LEU A 27 2.77 10.15 -7.48
N VAL A 28 1.56 9.63 -7.31
CA VAL A 28 0.74 9.12 -8.42
C VAL A 28 0.39 10.23 -9.43
N PRO A 29 -0.10 11.42 -9.02
CA PRO A 29 -0.35 12.50 -9.96
C PRO A 29 0.94 12.98 -10.64
N TYR A 30 2.07 12.93 -9.95
CA TYR A 30 3.36 13.25 -10.55
C TYR A 30 3.74 12.25 -11.64
N TRP A 31 3.62 10.94 -11.40
CA TRP A 31 3.85 9.90 -12.41
C TRP A 31 2.93 10.02 -13.62
N GLN A 32 1.65 10.33 -13.40
CA GLN A 32 0.67 10.48 -14.48
C GLN A 32 0.95 11.67 -15.41
N ARG A 33 1.77 12.63 -14.98
CA ARG A 33 2.19 13.78 -15.81
C ARG A 33 3.51 13.55 -16.55
N MET A 34 4.18 12.43 -16.32
CA MET A 34 5.46 12.12 -16.96
C MET A 34 5.28 11.67 -18.41
N SER A 35 6.30 11.91 -19.23
CA SER A 35 6.47 11.17 -20.48
C SER A 35 6.79 9.70 -20.16
N ALA A 36 6.53 8.79 -21.11
CA ALA A 36 6.88 7.38 -20.94
C ALA A 36 8.39 7.18 -20.69
N ALA A 37 9.23 7.89 -21.46
CA ALA A 37 10.68 7.85 -21.31
C ALA A 37 11.12 8.27 -19.89
N ASP A 38 10.57 9.36 -19.35
CA ASP A 38 10.89 9.83 -18.01
C ASP A 38 10.38 8.86 -16.93
N PHE A 39 9.16 8.33 -17.11
CA PHE A 39 8.58 7.39 -16.17
C PHE A 39 9.40 6.11 -16.09
N PHE A 40 9.64 5.41 -17.20
CA PHE A 40 10.37 4.13 -17.18
C PHE A 40 11.84 4.33 -16.75
N GLY A 41 12.50 5.38 -17.26
CA GLY A 41 13.87 5.74 -16.87
C GLY A 41 13.99 6.12 -15.39
N GLY A 42 12.98 6.76 -14.82
CA GLY A 42 12.90 7.10 -13.39
C GLY A 42 12.47 5.92 -12.51
N HIS A 43 11.56 5.07 -12.99
CA HIS A 43 10.99 3.96 -12.24
C HIS A 43 12.05 2.91 -11.88
N SER A 44 12.98 2.61 -12.79
CA SER A 44 14.11 1.72 -12.51
C SER A 44 15.01 2.21 -11.36
N LYS A 45 15.08 3.53 -11.14
CA LYS A 45 15.90 4.14 -10.08
C LYS A 45 15.14 4.29 -8.76
N MET A 46 13.89 4.75 -8.81
CA MET A 46 13.09 5.05 -7.63
C MET A 46 12.30 3.84 -7.11
N GLY A 47 11.91 2.92 -7.99
CA GLY A 47 11.15 1.72 -7.67
C GLY A 47 11.76 0.89 -6.54
N PRO A 48 13.07 0.56 -6.56
CA PRO A 48 13.72 -0.15 -5.46
C PRO A 48 13.65 0.59 -4.12
N SER A 49 13.76 1.91 -4.12
CA SER A 49 13.67 2.73 -2.91
C SER A 49 12.25 2.74 -2.35
N LEU A 50 11.23 2.87 -3.21
CA LEU A 50 9.82 2.76 -2.80
C LEU A 50 9.54 1.37 -2.22
N PHE A 51 10.02 0.31 -2.87
CA PHE A 51 9.84 -1.06 -2.36
C PHE A 51 10.48 -1.24 -0.97
N ARG A 52 11.72 -0.77 -0.77
CA ARG A 52 12.41 -0.85 0.53
C ARG A 52 11.70 -0.08 1.64
N TYR A 53 10.99 1.00 1.31
CA TYR A 53 10.20 1.76 2.27
C TYR A 53 8.84 1.09 2.56
N PHE A 54 8.09 0.75 1.54
CA PHE A 54 6.72 0.24 1.68
C PHE A 54 6.65 -1.23 2.12
N ALA A 55 7.60 -2.08 1.71
CA ALA A 55 7.52 -3.51 2.00
C ALA A 55 7.63 -3.82 3.51
N PRO A 56 8.62 -3.31 4.27
CA PRO A 56 8.68 -3.53 5.72
C PRO A 56 7.46 -2.96 6.44
N LEU A 57 6.99 -1.78 6.01
CA LEU A 57 5.83 -1.12 6.60
C LEU A 57 4.55 -1.94 6.43
N THR A 58 4.33 -2.47 5.23
CA THR A 58 3.20 -3.36 4.92
C THR A 58 3.27 -4.64 5.75
N VAL A 59 4.44 -5.29 5.79
CA VAL A 59 4.65 -6.54 6.54
C VAL A 59 4.40 -6.33 8.02
N LEU A 60 4.95 -5.28 8.64
CA LEU A 60 4.77 -4.99 10.05
C LEU A 60 3.31 -4.68 10.39
N ALA A 61 2.61 -3.88 9.58
CA ALA A 61 1.18 -3.61 9.78
C ALA A 61 0.33 -4.89 9.72
N VAL A 62 0.60 -5.79 8.77
CA VAL A 62 -0.13 -7.07 8.65
C VAL A 62 0.20 -8.01 9.81
N MET A 63 1.49 -8.20 10.14
CA MET A 63 1.88 -9.12 11.22
C MET A 63 1.33 -8.65 12.57
N LEU A 64 1.43 -7.35 12.88
CA LEU A 64 0.94 -6.79 14.13
C LEU A 64 -0.60 -6.85 14.21
N SER A 65 -1.31 -6.57 13.13
CA SER A 65 -2.78 -6.68 13.11
C SER A 65 -3.26 -8.12 13.31
N VAL A 66 -2.63 -9.10 12.66
CA VAL A 66 -2.94 -10.52 12.86
C VAL A 66 -2.64 -10.96 14.29
N ALA A 67 -1.47 -10.61 14.83
CA ALA A 67 -1.13 -10.92 16.22
C ALA A 67 -2.15 -10.31 17.18
N THR A 68 -2.53 -9.04 16.98
CA THR A 68 -3.54 -8.38 17.81
C THR A 68 -4.90 -9.04 17.70
N ALA A 69 -5.32 -9.47 16.51
CA ALA A 69 -6.56 -10.21 16.34
C ALA A 69 -6.57 -11.53 17.13
N LEU A 70 -5.45 -12.26 17.15
CA LEU A 70 -5.32 -13.52 17.89
C LEU A 70 -5.38 -13.33 19.41
N PHE A 71 -4.81 -12.24 19.94
CA PHE A 71 -4.75 -12.01 21.39
C PHE A 71 -5.90 -11.16 21.96
N ALA A 72 -6.45 -10.23 21.18
CA ALA A 72 -7.49 -9.30 21.63
C ALA A 72 -8.89 -9.64 21.09
N GLY A 73 -8.99 -10.33 19.95
CA GLY A 73 -10.26 -10.66 19.31
C GLY A 73 -11.11 -9.43 18.94
N GLY A 74 -12.43 -9.62 18.89
CA GLY A 74 -13.40 -8.55 18.67
C GLY A 74 -13.14 -7.75 17.39
N ARG A 75 -13.08 -6.41 17.51
CA ARG A 75 -12.84 -5.52 16.37
C ARG A 75 -11.51 -5.77 15.66
N HIS A 76 -10.51 -6.30 16.36
CA HIS A 76 -9.18 -6.50 15.80
C HIS A 76 -9.15 -7.59 14.72
N VAL A 77 -10.13 -8.50 14.71
CA VAL A 77 -10.33 -9.46 13.61
C VAL A 77 -10.67 -8.73 12.30
N TRP A 78 -11.52 -7.70 12.36
CA TRP A 78 -11.83 -6.87 11.19
C TRP A 78 -10.63 -6.08 10.72
N VAL A 79 -9.85 -5.50 11.64
CA VAL A 79 -8.61 -4.78 11.32
C VAL A 79 -7.63 -5.70 10.58
N ALA A 80 -7.39 -6.91 11.08
CA ALA A 80 -6.53 -7.89 10.43
C ALA A 80 -7.05 -8.29 9.04
N GLY A 81 -8.36 -8.49 8.90
CA GLY A 81 -9.00 -8.78 7.61
C GLY A 81 -8.77 -7.66 6.58
N LEU A 82 -8.87 -6.40 6.99
CA LEU A 82 -8.60 -5.24 6.12
C LEU A 82 -7.13 -5.17 5.72
N CYS A 83 -6.19 -5.34 6.67
CA CYS A 83 -4.75 -5.37 6.37
C CYS A 83 -4.37 -6.52 5.43
N LEU A 84 -4.91 -7.71 5.64
CA LEU A 84 -4.71 -8.87 4.75
C LEU A 84 -5.29 -8.61 3.35
N THR A 85 -6.44 -7.94 3.27
CA THR A 85 -7.04 -7.56 1.98
C THR A 85 -6.16 -6.58 1.22
N ALA A 86 -5.60 -5.56 1.91
CA ALA A 86 -4.65 -4.64 1.31
C ALA A 86 -3.39 -5.35 0.78
N LEU A 87 -2.88 -6.35 1.54
CA LEU A 87 -1.77 -7.21 1.09
C LEU A 87 -2.16 -8.09 -0.11
N ALA A 88 -3.36 -8.65 -0.13
CA ALA A 88 -3.85 -9.46 -1.23
C ALA A 88 -3.91 -8.66 -2.54
N ILE A 89 -4.29 -7.37 -2.50
CA ILE A 89 -4.27 -6.47 -3.66
C ILE A 89 -2.86 -6.36 -4.25
N PHE A 90 -1.81 -6.33 -3.41
CA PHE A 90 -0.43 -6.31 -3.88
C PHE A 90 -0.10 -7.51 -4.76
N PHE A 91 -0.41 -8.72 -4.29
CA PHE A 91 -0.17 -9.94 -5.05
C PHE A 91 -1.09 -10.09 -6.27
N ARG A 92 -2.33 -9.60 -6.17
CA ARG A 92 -3.33 -9.62 -7.25
C ARG A 92 -2.93 -8.72 -8.42
N TYR A 93 -2.39 -7.53 -8.15
CA TYR A 93 -2.21 -6.48 -9.16
C TYR A 93 -0.82 -5.84 -9.14
N PHE A 94 -0.44 -5.19 -8.04
CA PHE A 94 0.77 -4.33 -8.00
C PHE A 94 2.06 -5.07 -8.32
N LYS A 95 2.20 -6.33 -7.88
CA LYS A 95 3.40 -7.13 -8.15
C LYS A 95 3.68 -7.22 -9.65
N LYS A 96 2.65 -7.52 -10.46
CA LYS A 96 2.79 -7.66 -11.92
C LYS A 96 2.95 -6.29 -12.60
N ALA A 97 2.13 -5.32 -12.22
CA ALA A 97 2.18 -3.98 -12.81
C ALA A 97 3.55 -3.29 -12.57
N ASN A 98 4.06 -3.34 -11.34
CA ASN A 98 5.35 -2.75 -11.01
C ASN A 98 6.52 -3.48 -11.69
N ALA A 99 6.44 -4.79 -11.88
CA ALA A 99 7.43 -5.53 -12.67
C ALA A 99 7.42 -5.05 -14.13
N SER A 100 6.25 -4.89 -14.74
CA SER A 100 6.17 -4.39 -16.13
C SER A 100 6.69 -2.96 -16.29
N PHE A 101 6.61 -2.13 -15.24
CA PHE A 101 7.22 -0.81 -15.23
C PHE A 101 8.75 -0.87 -15.07
N ALA A 102 9.25 -1.75 -14.21
CA ALA A 102 10.68 -1.90 -13.98
C ALA A 102 11.42 -2.49 -15.18
N ASP A 103 10.80 -3.47 -15.84
CA ASP A 103 11.39 -4.20 -16.97
C ASP A 103 11.08 -3.53 -18.32
N HIS A 104 10.37 -2.39 -18.31
CA HIS A 104 9.88 -1.70 -19.52
C HIS A 104 9.16 -2.65 -20.49
N SER A 105 8.39 -3.61 -19.94
CA SER A 105 7.68 -4.61 -20.74
C SER A 105 6.29 -4.14 -21.18
N LEU A 106 5.84 -2.98 -20.70
CA LEU A 106 4.62 -2.30 -21.11
C LEU A 106 4.94 -1.33 -22.24
N ALA A 107 4.13 -1.30 -23.30
CA ALA A 107 4.33 -0.33 -24.38
C ALA A 107 4.09 1.11 -23.89
N ASP A 108 4.87 2.06 -24.43
CA ASP A 108 4.81 3.47 -24.04
C ASP A 108 3.41 4.09 -24.21
N GLU A 109 2.70 3.69 -25.26
CA GLU A 109 1.33 4.12 -25.56
C GLU A 109 0.29 3.60 -24.55
N ASP A 110 0.55 2.48 -23.88
CA ASP A 110 -0.33 1.89 -22.88
C ASP A 110 -0.13 2.48 -21.47
N LEU A 111 0.98 3.17 -21.24
CA LEU A 111 1.36 3.68 -19.92
C LEU A 111 0.28 4.58 -19.28
N PRO A 112 -0.34 5.55 -19.99
CA PRO A 112 -1.37 6.40 -19.37
C PRO A 112 -2.58 5.60 -18.88
N ALA A 113 -3.01 4.60 -19.66
CA ALA A 113 -4.11 3.72 -19.29
C ALA A 113 -3.75 2.85 -18.08
N GLU A 114 -2.53 2.31 -18.06
CA GLU A 114 -2.05 1.50 -16.94
C GLU A 114 -1.91 2.32 -15.66
N LEU A 115 -1.37 3.55 -15.72
CA LEU A 115 -1.25 4.43 -14.55
C LEU A 115 -2.61 4.87 -14.02
N LYS A 116 -3.63 5.00 -14.88
CA LYS A 116 -5.01 5.24 -14.43
C LYS A 116 -5.57 4.03 -13.68
N ARG A 117 -5.34 2.81 -14.18
CA ARG A 117 -5.72 1.55 -13.51
C ARG A 117 -4.96 1.37 -12.20
N TRP A 118 -3.67 1.68 -12.19
CA TRP A 118 -2.81 1.60 -11.02
C TRP A 118 -3.30 2.54 -9.93
N SER A 119 -3.62 3.78 -10.30
CA SER A 119 -4.18 4.78 -9.40
C SER A 119 -5.50 4.32 -8.77
N ALA A 120 -6.40 3.70 -9.55
CA ALA A 120 -7.65 3.17 -9.03
C ALA A 120 -7.42 2.09 -7.96
N TRP A 121 -6.57 1.09 -8.26
CA TRP A 121 -6.21 0.05 -7.28
C TRP A 121 -5.51 0.62 -6.04
N HIS A 122 -4.70 1.66 -6.23
CA HIS A 122 -4.01 2.33 -5.13
C HIS A 122 -4.99 3.03 -4.21
N TRP A 123 -5.94 3.79 -4.77
CA TRP A 123 -6.97 4.43 -3.98
C TRP A 123 -7.89 3.43 -3.27
N THR A 124 -8.22 2.30 -3.90
CA THR A 124 -8.93 1.20 -3.21
C THR A 124 -8.15 0.72 -1.98
N ARG A 125 -6.85 0.44 -2.15
CA ARG A 125 -5.97 0.01 -1.06
C ARG A 125 -5.84 1.08 0.04
N THR A 126 -5.72 2.35 -0.34
CA THR A 126 -5.64 3.49 0.59
C THR A 126 -6.91 3.59 1.44
N VAL A 127 -8.10 3.54 0.83
CA VAL A 127 -9.37 3.59 1.56
C VAL A 127 -9.51 2.41 2.52
N ILE A 128 -9.13 1.20 2.12
CA ILE A 128 -9.11 0.02 2.99
C ILE A 128 -8.22 0.26 4.22
N MET A 129 -7.02 0.80 4.02
CA MET A 129 -6.10 1.06 5.13
C MET A 129 -6.53 2.23 6.01
N MET A 130 -7.20 3.25 5.47
CA MET A 130 -7.84 4.30 6.25
C MET A 130 -8.98 3.74 7.10
N ALA A 131 -9.80 2.83 6.55
CA ALA A 131 -10.83 2.14 7.32
C ALA A 131 -10.23 1.26 8.42
N ALA A 132 -9.14 0.54 8.14
CA ALA A 132 -8.42 -0.25 9.13
C ALA A 132 -7.92 0.62 10.29
N LEU A 133 -7.38 1.82 9.97
CA LEU A 133 -6.96 2.79 10.99
C LEU A 133 -8.13 3.25 11.85
N LEU A 134 -9.25 3.65 11.23
CA LEU A 134 -10.45 4.12 11.95
C LEU A 134 -11.00 3.05 12.90
N VAL A 135 -11.08 1.79 12.44
CA VAL A 135 -11.51 0.68 13.30
C VAL A 135 -10.49 0.41 14.41
N SER A 136 -9.19 0.54 14.12
CA SER A 136 -8.14 0.31 15.13
C SER A 136 -8.19 1.33 16.27
N ILE A 137 -8.60 2.58 16.00
CA ILE A 137 -8.71 3.65 17.02
C ILE A 137 -10.08 3.77 17.68
N SER A 138 -11.15 3.24 17.06
CA SER A 138 -12.49 3.29 17.65
C SER A 138 -12.50 2.49 18.96
N ALA A 139 -12.93 3.12 20.05
CA ALA A 139 -12.89 2.58 21.42
C ALA A 139 -13.77 1.35 21.62
#